data_AF-A0A5D6YGM9-F1
#
_entry.id   AF-A0A5D6YGM9-F1
#
_cell.length_a   1.000
_cell.length_b   1.000
_cell.length_c   1.000
_cell.angle_alpha   90.00
_cell.angle_beta   90.00
_cell.angle_gamma   90.00
#
_symmetry.space_group_name_H-M   'P 1'
#
loop_
_entity.id
_entity.type
_entity.pdbx_description
1 polymer ?
#
loop_
_entity_poly.entity_id
_entity_poly.type
_entity_poly.pdbx_seq_one_letter_code
_entity_poly.pdbx_strand_id
1 'polypeptide(L)'
;MPLLHVVGVAATNQTFSICYCFMKSEREEDYVWALGCWHIEKNVLSNVKRHLTTTARWREFETDWAGVVQALDEETYNNAWNNMREKYGGDGATIAYLEHTWLPYKVMFVLAWTKTRH
;
A
#
# COMPACT_ATOMS: atom_id res chain seq x y z
N MET A 1 -14.83 9.52 -14.41
CA MET A 1 -13.98 9.02 -13.32
C MET A 1 -14.86 8.80 -12.10
N PRO A 2 -15.31 7.57 -11.86
CA PRO A 2 -16.10 7.21 -10.69
C PRO A 2 -15.29 7.28 -9.39
N LEU A 3 -15.93 7.75 -8.32
CA LEU A 3 -15.37 7.80 -6.96
C LEU A 3 -15.91 6.61 -6.15
N LEU A 4 -15.03 5.69 -5.77
CA LEU A 4 -15.33 4.64 -4.81
C LEU A 4 -15.17 5.19 -3.39
N HIS A 5 -16.26 5.20 -2.62
CA HIS A 5 -16.24 5.50 -1.19
C HIS A 5 -16.47 4.21 -0.40
N VAL A 6 -15.46 3.79 0.35
CA VAL A 6 -15.56 2.62 1.22
C VAL A 6 -15.94 3.09 2.62
N VAL A 7 -17.07 2.58 3.13
CA VAL A 7 -17.59 2.89 4.47
C VAL A 7 -17.58 1.65 5.35
N GLY A 8 -17.20 1.85 6.61
CA GLY A 8 -17.32 0.85 7.66
C GLY A 8 -18.59 1.09 8.47
N VAL A 9 -19.18 0.01 8.99
CA VAL A 9 -20.34 0.08 9.89
C VAL A 9 -19.89 -0.38 11.28
N ALA A 10 -20.09 0.47 12.28
CA ALA A 10 -19.81 0.15 13.69
C ALA A 10 -20.99 -0.61 14.33
N ALA A 11 -20.74 -1.29 15.46
CA ALA A 11 -21.79 -1.98 16.23
C ALA A 11 -22.90 -1.04 16.76
N THR A 12 -22.67 0.28 16.73
CA THR A 12 -23.66 1.33 17.03
C THR A 12 -24.52 1.72 15.82
N ASN A 13 -24.43 0.98 14.70
CA ASN A 13 -25.02 1.32 13.40
C ASN A 13 -24.57 2.69 12.84
N GLN A 14 -23.46 3.22 13.35
CA GLN A 14 -22.85 4.43 12.79
C GLN A 14 -21.89 4.05 11.66
N THR A 15 -22.00 4.75 10.54
CA THR A 15 -21.08 4.61 9.41
C THR A 15 -19.90 5.55 9.57
N PHE A 16 -18.69 5.07 9.28
CA PHE A 16 -17.49 5.91 9.20
C PHE A 16 -16.76 5.68 7.87
N SER A 17 -16.17 6.73 7.32
CA SER A 17 -15.39 6.64 6.07
C SER A 17 -14.08 5.88 6.33
N ILE A 18 -13.85 4.84 5.53
CA ILE A 18 -12.61 4.06 5.56
C ILE A 18 -11.60 4.62 4.56
N CYS A 19 -12.00 4.77 3.29
CA CYS A 19 -11.16 5.35 2.26
C CYS A 19 -11.98 5.86 1.06
N TYR A 20 -11.32 6.66 0.23
CA TYR A 20 -11.82 7.18 -1.03
C TYR A 20 -10.83 6.79 -2.13
N CYS A 21 -11.31 6.27 -3.26
CA CYS A 21 -10.49 5.87 -4.39
C CYS A 21 -11.12 6.35 -5.70
N PHE A 22 -10.34 7.03 -6.54
CA PHE A 22 -10.77 7.38 -7.89
C PHE A 22 -10.45 6.21 -8.82
N MET A 23 -11.49 5.65 -9.44
CA MET A 23 -11.34 4.53 -10.38
C MET A 23 -11.46 5.02 -11.82
N LYS A 24 -10.91 4.23 -12.75
CA LYS A 24 -10.98 4.52 -14.19
C LYS A 24 -12.40 4.26 -14.72
N SER A 25 -13.00 3.14 -14.33
CA SER A 25 -14.40 2.77 -14.61
C SER A 25 -15.05 2.03 -13.44
N GLU A 26 -16.34 1.72 -13.55
CA GLU A 26 -17.12 0.95 -12.55
C GLU A 26 -17.18 -0.53 -12.96
N ARG A 27 -16.04 -1.15 -13.28
CA ARG A 27 -15.97 -2.57 -13.65
C ARG A 27 -15.49 -3.40 -12.48
N GLU A 28 -15.86 -4.67 -12.43
CA GLU A 28 -15.44 -5.61 -11.38
C GLU A 28 -13.91 -5.62 -11.19
N GLU A 29 -13.15 -5.55 -12.28
CA GLU A 29 -11.68 -5.43 -12.26
C GLU A 29 -11.18 -4.17 -11.53
N ASP A 30 -11.86 -3.03 -11.67
CA ASP A 30 -11.51 -1.78 -11.00
C ASP A 30 -11.78 -1.87 -9.49
N TYR A 31 -12.89 -2.52 -9.11
CA TYR A 31 -13.22 -2.76 -7.70
C TYR A 31 -12.28 -3.77 -7.04
N VAL A 32 -11.93 -4.86 -7.73
CA VAL A 32 -10.97 -5.87 -7.25
C VAL A 32 -9.59 -5.24 -7.09
N TRP A 33 -9.18 -4.38 -8.02
CA TRP A 33 -7.95 -3.61 -7.90
C TRP A 33 -7.98 -2.67 -6.68
N ALA A 34 -9.04 -1.88 -6.52
CA ALA A 34 -9.17 -0.93 -5.42
C ALA A 34 -9.21 -1.62 -4.04
N LEU A 35 -9.94 -2.73 -3.93
CA LEU A 35 -10.00 -3.55 -2.72
C LEU A 35 -8.67 -4.27 -2.45
N GLY A 36 -7.97 -4.69 -3.50
CA GLY A 36 -6.62 -5.27 -3.42
C GLY A 36 -5.62 -4.28 -2.85
N CYS A 37 -5.51 -3.09 -3.44
CA CYS A 37 -4.66 -2.00 -2.95
C CYS A 37 -4.97 -1.62 -1.50
N TRP A 38 -6.25 -1.57 -1.13
CA TRP A 38 -6.65 -1.31 0.26
C TRP A 38 -6.28 -2.43 1.23
N HIS A 39 -6.46 -3.70 0.84
CA HIS A 39 -6.07 -4.84 1.66
C HIS A 39 -4.55 -4.97 1.83
N ILE A 40 -3.78 -4.55 0.81
CA ILE A 40 -2.32 -4.43 0.86
C ILE A 40 -1.92 -3.41 1.92
N GLU A 41 -2.45 -2.19 1.83
CA GLU A 41 -2.15 -1.13 2.80
C GLU A 41 -2.56 -1.56 4.20
N LYS A 42 -3.81 -1.99 4.44
CA LYS A 42 -4.27 -2.35 5.79
C LYS A 42 -3.45 -3.47 6.45
N ASN A 43 -3.02 -4.48 5.72
CA ASN A 43 -2.25 -5.59 6.28
C ASN A 43 -0.77 -5.27 6.47
N VAL A 44 -0.13 -4.58 5.51
CA VAL A 44 1.22 -4.02 5.72
C VAL A 44 1.20 -3.13 6.95
N LEU A 45 0.21 -2.23 7.00
CA LEU A 45 0.17 -1.23 8.03
C LEU A 45 -0.12 -1.84 9.42
N SER A 46 -1.00 -2.84 9.49
CA SER A 46 -1.32 -3.50 10.76
C SER A 46 -0.21 -4.42 11.28
N ASN A 47 0.61 -5.01 10.39
CA ASN A 47 1.71 -5.87 10.80
C ASN A 47 2.93 -5.04 11.25
N VAL A 48 3.33 -4.06 10.44
CA VAL A 48 4.52 -3.22 10.74
C VAL A 48 4.28 -2.30 11.95
N LYS A 49 3.04 -1.85 12.17
CA LYS A 49 2.68 -1.06 13.37
C LYS A 49 2.90 -1.84 14.69
N ARG A 50 2.93 -3.17 14.66
CA ARG A 50 3.25 -3.98 15.84
C ARG A 50 4.75 -3.95 16.20
N HIS A 51 5.61 -3.62 15.24
CA HIS A 51 7.06 -3.57 15.40
C HIS A 51 7.60 -2.15 15.60
N LEU A 52 6.81 -1.11 15.28
CA LEU A 52 7.20 0.30 15.44
C LEU A 52 6.57 0.90 16.69
N THR A 53 7.39 1.10 17.73
CA THR A 53 6.98 1.59 19.07
C THR A 53 6.61 3.07 19.14
N THR A 54 6.90 3.86 18.10
CA THR A 54 6.70 5.32 18.11
C THR A 54 5.98 5.82 16.85
N THR A 55 5.00 6.72 17.02
CA THR A 55 4.22 7.35 15.94
C THR A 55 5.09 8.09 14.89
N ALA A 56 6.25 8.62 15.29
CA ALA A 56 7.19 9.27 14.37
C ALA A 56 7.83 8.28 13.40
N ARG A 57 8.38 7.18 13.92
CA ARG A 57 9.01 6.11 13.14
C ARG A 57 8.02 5.41 12.20
N TRP A 58 6.76 5.35 12.63
CA TRP A 58 5.63 4.94 11.82
C TRP A 58 5.38 5.85 10.61
N ARG A 59 5.29 7.17 10.82
CA ARG A 59 5.06 8.14 9.72
C ARG A 59 6.21 8.14 8.71
N GLU A 60 7.44 7.96 9.18
CA GLU A 60 8.59 7.81 8.29
C GLU A 60 8.47 6.57 7.42
N PHE A 61 8.13 5.42 8.01
CA PHE A 61 7.91 4.18 7.24
C PHE A 61 6.77 4.32 6.23
N GLU A 62 5.66 4.93 6.63
CA GLU A 62 4.51 5.18 5.75
C GLU A 62 4.90 6.06 4.56
N THR A 63 5.73 7.08 4.79
CA THR A 63 6.26 7.96 3.74
C THR A 63 7.20 7.20 2.79
N ASP A 64 8.13 6.43 3.34
CA ASP A 64 9.09 5.66 2.56
C ASP A 64 8.40 4.58 1.72
N TRP A 65 7.40 3.88 2.29
CA TRP A 65 6.60 2.88 1.60
C TRP A 65 5.74 3.49 0.48
N ALA A 66 5.11 4.64 0.75
CA ALA A 66 4.36 5.37 -0.28
C ALA A 66 5.26 5.73 -1.46
N GLY A 67 6.52 6.09 -1.22
CA GLY A 67 7.51 6.31 -2.29
C GLY A 67 7.75 5.09 -3.17
N VAL A 68 7.80 3.89 -2.59
CA VAL A 68 7.93 2.62 -3.33
C VAL A 68 6.70 2.34 -4.18
N VAL A 69 5.50 2.51 -3.60
CA VAL A 69 4.22 2.23 -4.29
C VAL A 69 3.95 3.24 -5.41
N GLN A 70 4.30 4.51 -5.19
CA GLN A 70 4.04 5.61 -6.12
C GLN A 70 5.15 5.79 -7.17
N ALA A 71 6.21 4.98 -7.13
CA ALA A 71 7.28 5.01 -8.13
C ALA A 71 6.70 4.90 -9.55
N LEU A 72 7.11 5.80 -10.45
CA LEU A 72 6.55 5.94 -11.79
C LEU A 72 7.25 5.05 -12.84
N ASP A 73 8.45 4.57 -12.53
CA ASP A 73 9.25 3.68 -13.36
C ASP A 73 10.04 2.69 -12.48
N GLU A 74 10.61 1.67 -13.12
CA GLU A 74 11.33 0.59 -12.44
C GLU A 74 12.61 1.09 -11.73
N GLU A 75 13.26 2.12 -12.27
CA GLU A 75 14.47 2.70 -11.68
C GLU A 75 14.15 3.40 -10.35
N THR A 76 13.12 4.25 -10.35
CA THR A 76 12.63 4.96 -9.17
C THR A 76 12.15 3.97 -8.10
N TYR A 77 11.48 2.90 -8.52
CA TYR A 77 11.06 1.82 -7.61
C TYR A 77 12.27 1.13 -6.97
N ASN A 78 13.26 0.74 -7.76
CA ASN A 78 14.45 0.04 -7.27
C ASN A 78 15.24 0.91 -6.29
N ASN A 79 15.36 2.21 -6.58
CA ASN A 79 16.01 3.18 -5.69
C ASN A 79 15.26 3.34 -4.37
N ALA A 80 13.93 3.50 -4.42
CA ALA A 80 13.10 3.62 -3.21
C ALA A 80 13.13 2.33 -2.37
N TRP A 81 13.04 1.16 -3.02
CA TRP A 81 13.09 -0.13 -2.33
C TRP A 81 14.46 -0.41 -1.70
N ASN A 82 15.56 -0.08 -2.38
CA ASN A 82 16.90 -0.22 -1.82
C ASN A 82 17.12 0.69 -0.60
N ASN A 83 16.65 1.94 -0.65
CA ASN A 83 16.69 2.85 0.50
C ASN A 83 15.90 2.26 1.68
N MET A 84 14.70 1.72 1.42
CA MET A 84 13.90 1.03 2.43
C MET A 84 14.64 -0.17 3.04
N ARG A 85 15.30 -0.99 2.21
CA ARG A 85 16.09 -2.14 2.68
C ARG A 85 17.27 -1.73 3.52
N GLU A 86 17.98 -0.64 3.19
CA GLU A 86 19.08 -0.14 4.01
C GLU A 86 18.57 0.41 5.35
N LYS A 87 17.48 1.19 5.31
CA LYS A 87 16.93 1.87 6.48
C LYS A 87 16.25 0.92 7.48
N TYR A 88 15.56 -0.10 6.99
CA TYR A 88 14.84 -1.08 7.81
C TYR A 88 15.48 -2.47 7.80
N GLY A 89 16.64 -2.66 7.17
CA GLY A 89 17.34 -3.94 7.08
C GLY A 89 17.80 -4.52 8.42
N GLY A 90 17.92 -3.68 9.45
CA GLY A 90 18.14 -4.14 10.83
C GLY A 90 16.95 -4.93 11.41
N ASP A 91 15.75 -4.75 10.86
CA ASP A 91 14.55 -5.52 11.17
C ASP A 91 14.19 -6.44 10.00
N GLY A 92 14.96 -7.53 9.90
CA GLY A 92 14.84 -8.51 8.81
C GLY A 92 13.44 -9.12 8.67
N ALA A 93 12.63 -9.13 9.73
CA ALA A 93 11.25 -9.63 9.68
C ALA A 93 10.34 -8.71 8.86
N THR A 94 10.48 -7.39 9.01
CA THR A 94 9.69 -6.40 8.26
C THR A 94 10.04 -6.44 6.77
N ILE A 95 11.32 -6.47 6.42
CA ILE A 95 11.76 -6.56 5.02
C ILE A 95 11.35 -7.89 4.38
N ALA A 96 11.58 -9.02 5.06
CA ALA A 96 11.19 -10.34 4.54
C ALA A 96 9.67 -10.46 4.31
N TYR A 97 8.87 -9.87 5.20
CA TYR A 97 7.43 -9.84 5.03
C TYR A 97 7.01 -9.04 3.78
N LEU A 98 7.57 -7.85 3.58
CA LEU A 98 7.29 -7.04 2.39
C LEU A 98 7.74 -7.75 1.10
N GLU A 99 8.95 -8.30 1.11
CA GLU A 99 9.57 -8.95 -0.04
C GLU A 99 8.86 -10.24 -0.46
N HIS A 100 8.44 -11.07 0.49
CA HIS A 100 7.81 -12.35 0.17
C HIS A 100 6.28 -12.29 0.06
N THR A 101 5.64 -11.33 0.73
CA THR A 101 4.18 -11.25 0.76
C THR A 101 3.63 -10.27 -0.27
N TRP A 102 4.29 -9.12 -0.47
CA TRP A 102 3.72 -8.02 -1.24
C TRP A 102 4.42 -7.78 -2.56
N LEU A 103 5.76 -7.80 -2.59
CA LEU A 103 6.50 -7.56 -3.83
C LEU A 103 6.25 -8.56 -4.97
N PRO A 104 5.85 -9.83 -4.75
CA PRO A 104 5.43 -10.70 -5.85
C PRO A 104 4.20 -10.15 -6.60
N TYR A 105 3.37 -9.37 -5.91
CA TYR A 105 2.17 -8.73 -6.46
C TYR A 105 2.39 -7.27 -6.86
N LYS A 106 3.65 -6.78 -6.93
CA LYS A 106 3.98 -5.37 -7.23
C LYS A 106 3.32 -4.84 -8.50
N VAL A 107 3.11 -5.71 -9.49
CA VAL A 107 2.42 -5.38 -10.75
C VAL A 107 0.95 -4.97 -10.57
N MET A 108 0.35 -5.26 -9.42
CA MET A 108 -1.04 -4.94 -9.10
C MET A 108 -1.20 -3.59 -8.41
N PHE A 109 -0.16 -3.05 -7.76
CA PHE A 109 -0.32 -1.84 -6.92
C PHE A 109 0.78 -0.79 -7.09
N VAL A 110 1.94 -1.13 -7.65
CA VAL A 110 3.00 -0.15 -7.91
C VAL A 110 2.72 0.60 -9.21
N LEU A 111 2.77 1.94 -9.17
CA LEU A 111 2.45 2.79 -10.32
C LEU A 111 3.28 2.48 -11.58
N ALA A 112 4.56 2.17 -11.39
CA ALA A 112 5.50 1.82 -12.45
C ALA A 112 5.05 0.64 -13.33
N TRP A 113 4.26 -0.29 -12.78
CA TRP A 113 3.76 -1.46 -13.51
C TRP A 113 2.24 -1.41 -13.77
N THR A 114 1.49 -0.62 -13.01
CA THR A 114 0.04 -0.47 -13.22
C THR A 114 -0.29 0.53 -14.34
N LYS A 115 0.53 1.56 -14.57
CA LYS A 115 0.34 2.53 -15.67
C LYS A 115 0.66 1.97 -17.07
N THR A 116 1.45 0.90 -17.15
CA THR A 116 1.90 0.28 -18.41
C THR A 116 0.87 -0.66 -19.04
N ARG A 117 -0.27 -0.91 -18.37
CA ARG A 117 -1.40 -1.71 -18.87
C ARG A 117 -2.46 -0.88 -19.62
N HIS A 118 -2.05 0.07 -20.46
CA HIS A 118 -2.95 0.79 -21.37
C HIS A 118 -2.56 0.55 -22.82
#